data_AF-K2E3T6-F1
#
_entry.id   AF-K2E3T6-F1
#
_cell.length_a   1.000
_cell.length_b   1.000
_cell.length_c   1.000
_cell.angle_alpha   90.00
_cell.angle_beta   90.00
_cell.angle_gamma   90.00
#
_symmetry.space_group_name_H-M   'P 1'
#
loop_
_entity.id
_entity.type
_entity.pdbx_description
1 polymer ?
#
loop_
_entity_poly.entity_id
_entity_poly.type
_entity_poly.pdbx_seq_one_letter_code
_entity_poly.pdbx_strand_id
1 'polypeptide(L)'
;MSKLFGEPRSLYSLERVRFSEEIDGKKIDLFLINEEHEDWLKGVKFENYLKSHPKDLEKYKKLKEEMDGFSVKDYYTRKNEFINEILGKND
;
A
#
# COMPACT_ATOMS: atom_id res chain seq x y z
N MET A 1 28.33 -6.69 4.87
CA MET A 1 28.26 -7.09 3.44
C MET A 1 26.89 -6.71 2.92
N SER A 2 26.81 -6.06 1.75
CA SER A 2 25.53 -5.76 1.08
C SER A 2 25.02 -7.01 0.36
N LYS A 3 23.76 -7.40 0.58
CA LYS A 3 23.08 -8.43 -0.19
C LYS A 3 22.52 -7.80 -1.47
N LEU A 4 22.83 -8.37 -2.62
CA LEU A 4 22.15 -8.01 -3.87
C LEU A 4 20.80 -8.71 -3.91
N PHE A 5 19.72 -7.94 -4.03
CA PHE A 5 18.41 -8.48 -4.38
C PHE A 5 18.49 -8.94 -5.85
N GLY A 6 17.98 -10.14 -6.13
CA GLY A 6 17.97 -10.71 -7.48
C GLY A 6 17.01 -9.98 -8.43
N GLU A 7 16.55 -10.68 -9.46
CA GLU A 7 15.60 -10.13 -10.43
C GLU A 7 14.28 -9.68 -9.76
N PRO A 8 13.64 -8.62 -10.28
CA PRO A 8 12.40 -8.13 -9.73
C PRO A 8 11.28 -9.16 -9.90
N ARG A 9 10.48 -9.33 -8.85
CA ARG A 9 9.29 -10.19 -8.88
C ARG A 9 8.18 -9.61 -9.77
N SER A 10 8.10 -8.29 -9.85
CA SER A 10 7.21 -7.60 -10.79
C SER A 10 7.80 -6.26 -11.21
N LEU A 11 7.60 -5.92 -12.47
CA LEU A 11 8.06 -4.69 -13.10
C LEU A 11 6.89 -4.01 -13.82
N TYR A 12 6.53 -2.82 -13.35
CA TYR A 12 5.58 -1.91 -14.00
C TYR A 12 6.38 -0.70 -14.47
N SER A 13 6.62 -0.63 -15.77
CA SER A 13 7.52 0.38 -16.38
C SER A 13 7.09 1.79 -16.01
N LEU A 14 8.04 2.63 -15.58
CA LEU A 14 7.82 4.02 -15.14
C LEU A 14 6.92 4.20 -13.90
N GLU A 15 6.41 3.11 -13.31
CA GLU A 15 5.55 3.15 -12.12
C GLU A 15 6.26 2.60 -10.90
N ARG A 16 6.61 1.30 -10.92
CA ARG A 16 7.23 0.61 -9.78
C ARG A 16 7.92 -0.70 -10.16
N VAL A 17 8.92 -1.04 -9.36
CA VAL A 17 9.60 -2.34 -9.34
C VAL A 17 9.43 -2.97 -7.97
N ARG A 18 9.11 -4.26 -7.89
CA ARG A 18 9.02 -5.02 -6.64
C ARG A 18 10.06 -6.12 -6.61
N PHE A 19 10.80 -6.18 -5.52
CA PHE A 19 11.63 -7.29 -5.12
C PHE A 19 10.96 -8.00 -3.94
N SER A 20 11.00 -9.33 -3.90
CA SER A 20 10.46 -10.10 -2.79
C SER A 20 11.47 -11.14 -2.36
N GLU A 21 11.72 -11.22 -1.06
CA GLU A 21 12.54 -12.28 -0.47
C GLU A 21 11.90 -12.80 0.80
N GLU A 22 12.31 -13.99 1.22
CA GLU A 22 12.01 -14.54 2.53
C GLU A 22 13.29 -14.56 3.35
N ILE A 23 13.28 -13.89 4.50
CA ILE A 23 14.41 -13.78 5.42
C ILE A 23 13.91 -14.18 6.80
N ASP A 24 14.51 -15.22 7.39
CA ASP A 24 14.15 -15.75 8.72
C ASP A 24 12.64 -16.04 8.87
N GLY A 25 12.02 -16.64 7.85
CA GLY A 25 10.59 -16.96 7.81
C GLY A 25 9.67 -15.75 7.65
N LYS A 26 10.22 -14.55 7.43
CA LYS A 26 9.46 -13.33 7.15
C LYS A 26 9.54 -12.99 5.68
N LYS A 27 8.39 -12.75 5.07
CA LYS A 27 8.31 -12.20 3.72
C LYS A 27 8.65 -10.70 3.76
N ILE A 28 9.70 -10.33 3.04
CA ILE A 28 10.12 -8.94 2.81
C ILE A 28 9.78 -8.57 1.37
N ASP A 29 9.01 -7.50 1.20
CA ASP A 29 8.73 -6.90 -0.09
C ASP A 29 9.37 -5.51 -0.15
N LEU A 30 10.30 -5.31 -1.08
CA LEU A 30 10.94 -4.04 -1.38
C LEU A 30 10.33 -3.45 -2.66
N PHE A 31 9.91 -2.20 -2.58
CA PHE A 31 9.33 -1.47 -3.70
C PHE A 31 10.20 -0.26 -4.05
N LEU A 32 10.66 -0.18 -5.30
CA LEU A 32 11.18 1.04 -5.90
C LEU A 32 10.04 1.67 -6.70
N ILE A 33 9.63 2.88 -6.37
CA ILE A 33 8.44 3.53 -6.93
C ILE A 33 8.85 4.86 -7.54
N ASN A 34 8.30 5.20 -8.71
CA ASN A 34 8.45 6.52 -9.30
C ASN A 34 7.62 7.54 -8.51
N GLU A 35 8.29 8.53 -7.92
CA GLU A 35 7.64 9.56 -7.11
C GLU A 35 6.76 10.52 -7.92
N GLU A 36 6.96 10.60 -9.24
CA GLU A 36 6.14 11.42 -10.13
C GLU A 36 4.89 10.67 -10.60
N HIS A 37 4.80 9.36 -10.37
CA HIS A 37 3.66 8.57 -10.79
C HIS A 37 2.42 8.86 -9.95
N GLU A 38 1.25 8.87 -10.59
CA GLU A 38 0.00 9.26 -9.93
C GLU A 38 -0.35 8.40 -8.70
N ASP A 39 -0.03 7.11 -8.72
CA ASP A 39 -0.29 6.22 -7.59
C ASP A 39 0.57 6.57 -6.37
N TRP A 40 1.81 7.02 -6.57
CA TRP A 40 2.64 7.50 -5.48
C TRP A 40 2.04 8.77 -4.87
N LEU A 41 1.71 9.75 -5.72
CA LEU A 41 1.12 11.02 -5.28
C LEU A 41 -0.20 10.80 -4.52
N LYS A 42 -1.07 9.92 -5.02
CA LYS A 42 -2.31 9.50 -4.33
C LYS A 42 -2.00 8.82 -2.99
N GLY A 43 -1.00 7.95 -2.95
CA GLY A 43 -0.55 7.29 -1.71
C GLY A 43 -0.07 8.28 -0.65
N VAL A 44 0.75 9.26 -1.04
CA VAL A 44 1.24 10.33 -0.16
C VAL A 44 0.08 11.19 0.34
N LYS A 45 -0.85 11.59 -0.55
CA LYS A 45 -2.05 12.35 -0.15
C LYS A 45 -2.89 11.57 0.88
N PHE A 46 -3.14 10.29 0.61
CA PHE A 46 -3.91 9.42 1.50
C PHE A 46 -3.25 9.28 2.88
N GLU A 47 -1.95 9.03 2.93
CA GLU A 47 -1.21 8.91 4.19
C GLU A 47 -1.23 10.22 5.00
N ASN A 48 -0.97 11.34 4.34
CA ASN A 48 -0.97 12.65 4.99
C ASN A 48 -2.34 13.02 5.55
N TYR A 49 -3.41 12.76 4.79
CA TYR A 49 -4.78 12.95 5.26
C TYR A 49 -5.06 12.11 6.52
N LEU A 50 -4.71 10.82 6.53
CA LEU A 50 -4.99 9.97 7.69
C LEU A 50 -4.20 10.38 8.94
N LYS A 51 -3.00 10.96 8.79
CA LYS A 51 -2.22 11.51 9.92
C LYS A 51 -2.93 12.70 10.58
N SER A 52 -3.63 13.52 9.82
CA SER A 52 -4.40 14.68 10.35
C SER A 52 -5.83 14.32 10.77
N HIS A 53 -6.36 13.18 10.33
CA HIS A 53 -7.75 12.76 10.58
C HIS A 53 -7.84 11.46 11.39
N PRO A 54 -7.62 11.49 12.73
CA PRO A 54 -7.54 10.29 13.56
C PRO A 54 -8.82 9.44 13.56
N LYS A 55 -10.00 10.06 13.36
CA LYS A 55 -11.27 9.31 13.24
C LYS A 55 -11.31 8.43 12.00
N ASP A 56 -10.83 8.94 10.87
CA ASP A 56 -10.78 8.17 9.61
C ASP A 56 -9.64 7.14 9.64
N LEU A 57 -8.51 7.46 10.30
CA LEU A 57 -7.46 6.48 10.56
C LEU A 57 -7.98 5.29 11.39
N GLU A 58 -8.81 5.54 12.40
CA GLU A 58 -9.40 4.49 13.21
C GLU A 58 -10.37 3.61 12.42
N LYS A 59 -11.17 4.21 11.52
CA LYS A 59 -11.98 3.42 10.57
C LYS A 59 -11.12 2.54 9.68
N TYR A 60 -9.99 3.07 9.20
CA TYR A 60 -9.09 2.29 8.35
C TYR A 60 -8.47 1.10 9.07
N LYS A 61 -8.15 1.25 10.37
CA LYS A 61 -7.65 0.13 11.20
C LYS A 61 -8.73 -0.94 11.38
N LYS A 62 -9.95 -0.54 11.78
CA LYS A 62 -11.08 -1.46 11.95
C LYS A 62 -11.39 -2.22 10.66
N LEU A 63 -11.36 -1.55 9.51
CA LEU A 63 -11.53 -2.20 8.22
C LEU A 63 -10.47 -3.29 7.97
N LYS A 64 -9.22 -3.11 8.43
CA LYS A 64 -8.19 -4.16 8.29
C LYS A 64 -8.42 -5.34 9.23
N GLU A 65 -8.88 -5.07 10.46
CA GLU A 65 -9.18 -6.09 11.46
C GLU A 65 -10.41 -6.92 11.06
N GLU A 66 -11.48 -6.27 10.60
CA GLU A 66 -12.72 -6.92 10.16
C GLU A 66 -12.54 -7.79 8.92
N MET A 67 -11.50 -7.53 8.12
CA MET A 67 -11.22 -8.28 6.91
C MET A 67 -10.29 -9.47 7.13
N ASP A 68 -9.91 -9.77 8.37
CA ASP A 68 -9.23 -11.02 8.69
C ASP A 68 -10.13 -12.22 8.35
N GLY A 69 -9.56 -13.23 7.68
CA GLY A 69 -10.31 -14.38 7.18
C GLY A 69 -11.12 -14.18 5.89
N PHE A 70 -11.18 -12.96 5.33
CA PHE A 70 -11.81 -12.71 4.03
C PHE A 70 -10.88 -13.08 2.85
N SER A 71 -11.45 -13.23 1.66
CA SER A 71 -10.65 -13.47 0.46
C SER A 71 -9.76 -12.26 0.14
N VAL A 72 -8.62 -12.52 -0.49
CA VAL A 72 -7.70 -11.45 -0.96
C VAL A 72 -8.44 -10.47 -1.86
N LYS A 73 -9.35 -10.94 -2.71
CA LYS A 73 -10.14 -10.10 -3.60
C LYS A 73 -11.04 -9.14 -2.81
N ASP A 74 -11.78 -9.65 -1.84
CA ASP A 74 -12.71 -8.83 -1.04
C ASP A 74 -11.95 -7.79 -0.22
N TYR A 75 -10.81 -8.17 0.35
CA TYR A 75 -9.90 -7.26 1.04
C TYR A 75 -9.50 -6.08 0.16
N TYR A 76 -9.01 -6.35 -1.06
CA TYR A 76 -8.57 -5.29 -1.96
C TYR A 76 -9.74 -4.45 -2.49
N THR A 77 -10.92 -5.02 -2.73
CA THR A 77 -12.11 -4.26 -3.14
C THR A 77 -12.47 -3.22 -2.07
N ARG A 78 -12.70 -3.64 -0.82
CA ARG A 78 -13.10 -2.73 0.27
C ARG A 78 -12.01 -1.73 0.63
N LYS A 79 -10.75 -2.16 0.60
CA LYS A 79 -9.61 -1.27 0.79
C LYS A 79 -9.59 -0.17 -0.28
N ASN A 80 -9.82 -0.50 -1.55
CA ASN A 80 -9.83 0.47 -2.64
C ASN A 80 -11.02 1.43 -2.52
N GLU A 81 -12.20 0.94 -2.14
CA GLU A 81 -13.38 1.79 -1.86
C GLU A 81 -13.07 2.82 -0.76
N PHE A 82 -12.46 2.38 0.34
CA PHE A 82 -12.05 3.28 1.42
C PHE A 82 -11.00 4.31 0.96
N ILE A 83 -9.98 3.87 0.21
CA ILE A 83 -8.96 4.80 -0.31
C ILE A 83 -9.62 5.85 -1.21
N ASN A 84 -10.52 5.45 -2.11
CA ASN A 84 -11.23 6.37 -3.00
C ASN A 84 -12.13 7.35 -2.21
N GLU A 85 -12.82 6.89 -1.16
CA GLU A 85 -13.58 7.76 -0.26
C GLU A 85 -12.68 8.84 0.34
N ILE A 86 -11.51 8.46 0.88
CA ILE A 86 -10.57 9.41 1.49
C ILE A 86 -10.00 10.38 0.44
N LEU A 87 -9.60 9.89 -0.73
CA LEU A 87 -9.04 10.74 -1.78
C LEU A 87 -10.04 11.74 -2.35
N GLY A 88 -11.33 11.44 -2.27
CA GLY A 88 -12.44 12.32 -2.66
C GLY A 88 -12.81 13.37 -1.60
N LYS A 89 -12.26 13.29 -0.39
CA LYS A 89 -12.38 14.38 0.60
C LYS A 89 -11.38 15.48 0.24
N ASN A 90 -11.86 16.72 0.31
CA ASN A 90 -11.00 17.90 0.26
C ASN A 90 -10.52 18.20 1.70
N ASP A 91 -9.25 18.57 1.85
CA ASP A 91 -8.70 19.06 3.11
C ASP A 91 -9.42 20.33 3.60
#